data_AF-A0A8J7QAD9-F1
#
_entry.id   AF-A0A8J7QAD9-F1
#
_cell.length_a   1.000
_cell.length_b   1.000
_cell.length_c   1.000
_cell.angle_alpha   90.00
_cell.angle_beta   90.00
_cell.angle_gamma   90.00
#
_symmetry.space_group_name_H-M   'P 1'
#
loop_
_entity.id
_entity.type
_entity.pdbx_description
1 polymer ?
#
loop_
_entity_poly.entity_id
_entity_poly.type
_entity_poly.pdbx_seq_one_letter_code
_entity_poly.pdbx_strand_id
1 'polypeptide(L)'
;MTVEDPPPTSSAVDELRARYDAATRALDPPLAIIDLDAFDDNASALLRRAAGVPIRVASKSVRTRYLLQRALGRPGFAGLMTYSLAESIWLCRCGVSDDLLVAYPTADRSALRVLAADATAQRTITLMIDSPEHLEFLDDALG
;
A
#
# COMPACT_ATOMS: atom_id res chain seq x y z
N MET A 1 -7.31 24.76 9.84
CA MET A 1 -7.87 24.51 11.19
C MET A 1 -8.06 23.02 11.33
N THR A 2 -7.01 22.31 11.78
CA THR A 2 -7.08 20.88 12.11
C THR A 2 -7.76 20.80 13.47
N VAL A 3 -9.01 20.33 13.49
CA VAL A 3 -9.59 19.79 14.72
C VAL A 3 -8.89 18.45 14.90
N GLU A 4 -7.84 18.40 15.72
CA GLU A 4 -7.39 17.14 16.27
C GLU A 4 -8.50 16.64 17.19
N ASP A 5 -8.94 15.41 16.99
CA ASP A 5 -9.88 14.78 17.93
C ASP A 5 -9.23 14.77 19.32
N PRO A 6 -9.99 15.12 20.38
CA PRO A 6 -9.45 15.07 21.73
C PRO A 6 -8.93 13.66 22.02
N PRO A 7 -7.82 13.53 22.77
CA PRO A 7 -7.28 12.22 23.12
C PRO A 7 -8.38 11.38 23.78
N PRO A 8 -8.46 10.07 23.47
CA PRO A 8 -9.47 9.21 24.07
C PRO A 8 -9.36 9.28 25.59
N THR A 9 -10.51 9.34 26.26
CA THR A 9 -10.55 9.27 27.72
C THR A 9 -9.90 7.96 28.18
N SER A 10 -9.32 7.96 29.38
CA SER A 10 -8.72 6.75 29.98
C SER A 10 -9.67 5.54 29.90
N SER A 11 -10.97 5.76 30.08
CA SER A 11 -12.01 4.73 29.99
C SER A 11 -12.13 4.10 28.60
N ALA A 12 -12.05 4.90 27.52
CA ALA A 12 -12.18 4.40 26.15
C ALA A 12 -10.97 3.56 25.72
N VAL A 13 -9.77 3.94 26.18
CA VAL A 13 -8.55 3.15 25.95
C VAL A 13 -8.64 1.79 26.66
N ASP A 14 -9.17 1.78 27.88
CA ASP A 14 -9.30 0.55 28.67
C ASP A 14 -10.37 -0.40 28.09
N GLU A 15 -11.50 0.15 27.62
CA GLU A 15 -12.54 -0.61 26.89
C GLU A 15 -11.98 -1.23 25.60
N LEU A 16 -11.20 -0.46 24.84
CA LEU A 16 -10.59 -0.94 23.60
C LEU A 16 -9.56 -2.05 23.86
N ARG A 17 -8.73 -1.90 24.90
CA ARG A 17 -7.79 -2.94 25.34
C ARG A 17 -8.54 -4.22 25.72
N ALA A 18 -9.57 -4.12 26.54
CA ALA A 18 -10.38 -5.27 26.94
C ALA A 18 -11.01 -5.99 25.74
N ARG A 19 -11.50 -5.25 24.74
CA ARG A 19 -12.02 -5.81 23.48
C ARG A 19 -10.94 -6.59 22.73
N TYR A 20 -9.75 -6.04 22.60
CA TYR A 20 -8.64 -6.68 21.89
C TYR A 20 -8.10 -7.91 22.62
N ASP A 21 -7.89 -7.83 23.94
CA ASP A 21 -7.46 -8.96 24.75
C ASP A 21 -8.45 -10.12 24.66
N ALA A 22 -9.77 -9.82 24.63
CA ALA A 22 -10.79 -10.83 24.42
C ALA A 22 -10.73 -11.46 23.03
N ALA A 23 -10.52 -10.65 21.98
CA ALA A 23 -10.44 -11.11 20.59
C ALA A 23 -9.18 -11.93 20.29
N THR A 24 -8.07 -11.65 20.97
CA THR A 24 -6.78 -12.33 20.75
C THR A 24 -6.41 -13.34 21.83
N ARG A 25 -7.31 -13.65 22.78
CA ARG A 25 -7.05 -14.55 23.93
C ARG A 25 -6.40 -15.89 23.56
N ALA A 26 -6.74 -16.43 22.40
CA ALA A 26 -6.27 -17.75 21.96
C ALA A 26 -4.98 -17.72 21.13
N LEU A 27 -4.36 -16.54 20.97
CA LEU A 27 -3.18 -16.34 20.14
C LEU A 27 -1.96 -16.03 21.01
N ASP A 28 -0.82 -16.63 20.68
CA ASP A 28 0.44 -16.36 21.38
C ASP A 28 1.07 -15.04 20.90
N PRO A 29 1.51 -14.15 21.81
CA PRO A 29 2.17 -12.90 21.46
C PRO A 29 3.62 -13.08 20.98
N PRO A 30 4.21 -12.10 20.25
CA PRO A 30 3.64 -10.79 19.90
C PRO A 30 2.69 -10.83 18.70
N LEU A 31 1.64 -10.01 18.77
CA LEU A 31 0.64 -9.86 17.72
C LEU A 31 0.54 -8.39 17.30
N ALA A 32 0.19 -8.16 16.04
CA ALA A 32 -0.23 -6.86 15.54
C ALA A 32 -1.74 -6.89 15.27
N ILE A 33 -2.46 -5.87 15.74
CA ILE A 33 -3.90 -5.73 15.55
C ILE A 33 -4.14 -4.51 14.66
N ILE A 34 -5.04 -4.65 13.70
CA ILE A 34 -5.56 -3.55 12.89
C ILE A 34 -7.06 -3.47 13.16
N ASP A 35 -7.51 -2.31 13.65
CA ASP A 35 -8.93 -2.00 13.73
C ASP A 35 -9.47 -1.66 12.33
N LEU A 36 -10.39 -2.48 11.83
CA LEU A 36 -10.96 -2.29 10.50
C LEU A 36 -11.97 -1.13 10.46
N ASP A 37 -12.64 -0.81 11.56
CA ASP A 37 -13.56 0.33 11.63
C ASP A 37 -12.74 1.63 11.54
N ALA A 38 -11.67 1.73 12.34
CA ALA A 38 -10.76 2.87 12.28
C ALA A 38 -10.04 2.99 10.92
N PHE A 39 -9.67 1.86 10.30
CA PHE A 39 -9.13 1.83 8.95
C PHE A 39 -10.11 2.45 7.94
N ASP A 40 -11.38 2.09 8.04
CA ASP A 40 -12.41 2.59 7.14
C ASP A 40 -12.72 4.07 7.35
N ASP A 41 -12.75 4.53 8.60
CA ASP A 41 -12.95 5.94 8.91
C ASP A 41 -11.80 6.81 8.39
N ASN A 42 -10.56 6.34 8.53
CA ASN A 42 -9.39 6.99 7.95
C ASN A 42 -9.48 7.11 6.43
N ALA A 43 -9.86 6.03 5.75
CA ALA A 43 -10.07 6.05 4.31
C ALA A 43 -11.20 7.00 3.89
N SER A 44 -12.31 7.05 4.64
CA SER A 44 -13.39 8.02 4.43
C SER A 44 -12.89 9.46 4.58
N ALA A 45 -12.06 9.72 5.59
CA ALA A 45 -11.50 11.05 5.83
C ALA A 45 -10.51 11.47 4.74
N LEU A 46 -9.71 10.53 4.21
CA LEU A 46 -8.82 10.78 3.07
C LEU A 46 -9.62 11.12 1.80
N LEU A 47 -10.69 10.37 1.50
CA LEU A 47 -11.56 10.65 0.35
C LEU A 47 -12.19 12.05 0.41
N ARG A 48 -12.66 12.47 1.59
CA ARG A 48 -13.18 13.84 1.79
C ARG A 48 -12.11 14.89 1.48
N ARG A 49 -10.87 14.68 1.94
CA ARG A 49 -9.75 15.61 1.72
C ARG A 49 -9.29 15.64 0.27
N ALA A 50 -9.35 14.51 -0.43
CA ALA A 50 -8.94 14.40 -1.81
C ALA A 50 -9.89 15.15 -2.79
N ALA A 51 -11.11 15.48 -2.35
CA ALA A 51 -12.05 16.35 -3.08
C ALA A 51 -12.26 15.92 -4.56
N GLY A 52 -12.33 14.61 -4.81
CA GLY A 52 -12.52 14.03 -6.14
C GLY A 52 -11.23 13.66 -6.88
N VAL A 53 -10.06 14.02 -6.36
CA VAL A 53 -8.77 13.51 -6.88
C VAL A 53 -8.60 12.04 -6.48
N PRO A 54 -8.34 11.12 -7.42
CA PRO A 54 -8.13 9.71 -7.09
C PRO A 54 -6.93 9.51 -6.16
N ILE A 55 -7.08 8.63 -5.17
CA ILE A 55 -6.05 8.33 -4.18
C ILE A 55 -5.32 7.05 -4.54
N ARG A 56 -4.01 7.15 -4.72
CA ARG A 56 -3.11 5.99 -4.85
C ARG A 56 -2.56 5.62 -3.46
N VAL A 57 -2.81 4.39 -3.00
CA VAL A 57 -2.35 3.95 -1.67
C VAL A 57 -0.87 3.61 -1.71
N ALA A 58 -0.07 4.22 -0.81
CA ALA A 58 1.31 3.81 -0.60
C ALA A 58 1.39 2.49 0.17
N SER A 59 1.92 1.42 -0.44
CA SER A 59 1.91 0.09 0.17
C SER A 59 2.90 -0.07 1.33
N LYS A 60 3.97 0.73 1.37
CA LYS A 60 5.13 0.57 2.26
C LYS A 60 4.79 0.33 3.73
N SER A 61 3.87 1.12 4.29
CA SER A 61 3.51 1.03 5.72
C SER A 61 2.32 0.09 5.99
N VAL A 62 1.62 -0.35 4.93
CA VAL A 62 0.46 -1.24 5.04
C VAL A 62 0.91 -2.70 4.90
N ARG A 63 1.65 -3.00 3.81
CA ARG A 63 2.20 -4.34 3.43
C ARG A 63 1.29 -5.54 3.71
N THR A 64 -0.02 -5.31 3.68
CA THR A 64 -1.05 -6.28 4.00
C THR A 64 -2.00 -6.34 2.83
N ARG A 65 -1.91 -7.41 2.04
CA ARG A 65 -2.70 -7.57 0.80
C ARG A 65 -4.19 -7.35 1.01
N TYR A 66 -4.75 -7.91 2.09
CA TYR A 66 -6.16 -7.72 2.44
C TYR A 66 -6.54 -6.25 2.62
N LEU A 67 -5.72 -5.45 3.33
CA LEU A 67 -5.99 -4.03 3.55
C LEU A 67 -5.83 -3.21 2.26
N LEU A 68 -4.87 -3.56 1.40
CA LEU A 68 -4.72 -2.92 0.09
C LEU A 68 -5.94 -3.19 -0.79
N GLN A 69 -6.41 -4.44 -0.86
CA GLN A 69 -7.63 -4.80 -1.59
C GLN A 69 -8.87 -4.12 -0.99
N ARG A 70 -8.97 -4.03 0.34
CA ARG A 70 -10.05 -3.32 1.02
C ARG A 70 -10.10 -1.84 0.63
N ALA A 71 -8.95 -1.16 0.61
CA ALA A 71 -8.87 0.23 0.19
C ALA A 71 -9.24 0.40 -1.30
N LEU A 72 -8.69 -0.43 -2.19
CA LEU A 72 -8.98 -0.40 -3.63
C LEU A 72 -10.44 -0.76 -3.97
N GLY A 73 -11.11 -1.54 -3.12
CA GLY A 73 -12.54 -1.83 -3.26
C GLY A 73 -13.45 -0.63 -3.01
N ARG A 74 -12.90 0.53 -2.62
CA ARG A 74 -13.66 1.75 -2.32
C ARG A 74 -13.55 2.75 -3.47
N PRO A 75 -14.68 3.29 -3.97
CA PRO A 75 -14.66 4.35 -4.98
C PRO A 75 -13.80 5.54 -4.54
N GLY A 76 -12.96 6.04 -5.45
CA GLY A 76 -12.03 7.14 -5.20
C GLY A 76 -10.61 6.72 -4.83
N PHE A 77 -10.38 5.45 -4.49
CA PHE A 77 -9.03 4.87 -4.48
C PHE A 77 -8.74 4.23 -5.84
N ALA A 78 -7.54 4.48 -6.38
CA ALA A 78 -7.13 3.98 -7.69
C ALA A 78 -5.63 3.73 -7.70
N GLY A 79 -5.26 2.48 -8.00
CA GLY A 79 -3.88 2.03 -8.08
C GLY A 79 -3.12 2.02 -6.74
N LEU A 80 -1.91 1.47 -6.78
CA LEU A 80 -0.99 1.45 -5.64
C LEU A 80 0.31 2.16 -5.99
N MET A 81 0.91 2.78 -4.98
CA MET A 81 2.27 3.28 -5.02
C MET A 81 3.12 2.32 -4.17
N THR A 82 3.94 1.53 -4.84
CA THR A 82 4.72 0.46 -4.24
C THR A 82 6.11 0.92 -3.88
N TYR A 83 6.73 0.25 -2.90
CA TYR A 83 8.06 0.62 -2.43
C TYR A 83 9.18 0.02 -3.29
N SER A 84 8.99 -1.20 -3.81
CA SER A 84 9.99 -1.88 -4.63
C SER A 84 9.39 -2.54 -5.87
N LEU A 85 10.24 -2.77 -6.89
CA LEU A 85 9.81 -3.48 -8.09
C LEU A 85 9.40 -4.93 -7.78
N ALA A 86 10.13 -5.63 -6.90
CA ALA A 86 9.76 -6.98 -6.49
C ALA A 86 8.37 -7.05 -5.82
N GLU A 87 8.04 -6.08 -4.95
CA GLU A 87 6.70 -5.97 -4.35
C GLU A 87 5.64 -5.74 -5.43
N SER A 88 5.92 -4.88 -6.41
CA SER A 88 5.01 -4.57 -7.52
C SER A 88 4.69 -5.81 -8.36
N ILE A 89 5.72 -6.58 -8.72
CA ILE A 89 5.57 -7.84 -9.46
C ILE A 89 4.74 -8.83 -8.67
N TRP A 90 4.98 -8.95 -7.36
CA TRP A 90 4.19 -9.82 -6.49
C TRP A 90 2.72 -9.40 -6.42
N LEU A 91 2.43 -8.11 -6.20
CA LEU A 91 1.06 -7.57 -6.17
C LEU A 91 0.33 -7.73 -7.50
N CYS A 92 1.03 -7.51 -8.62
CA CYS A 92 0.52 -7.72 -9.97
C CYS A 92 0.10 -9.19 -10.17
N ARG A 93 0.98 -10.14 -9.83
CA ARG A 93 0.70 -11.58 -9.96
C ARG A 93 -0.43 -12.06 -9.05
N CYS A 94 -0.59 -11.43 -7.89
CA CYS A 94 -1.73 -11.69 -7.01
C CYS A 94 -3.04 -11.03 -7.48
N GLY A 95 -3.03 -10.27 -8.58
CA GLY A 95 -4.21 -9.57 -9.10
C GLY A 95 -4.74 -8.50 -8.14
N VAL A 96 -3.87 -7.86 -7.36
CA VAL A 96 -4.30 -6.87 -6.34
C VAL A 96 -4.67 -5.55 -6.98
N SER A 97 -3.93 -5.13 -8.01
CA SER A 97 -4.13 -3.90 -8.77
C SER A 97 -3.64 -4.14 -10.20
N ASP A 98 -4.30 -3.51 -11.16
CA ASP A 98 -3.88 -3.38 -12.54
C ASP A 98 -3.10 -2.09 -12.82
N ASP A 99 -2.97 -1.22 -11.80
CA ASP A 99 -2.23 0.04 -11.82
C ASP A 99 -1.25 0.11 -10.62
N LEU A 100 0.04 0.01 -10.90
CA LEU A 100 1.12 0.00 -9.91
C LEU A 100 2.20 1.02 -10.30
N LEU A 101 2.53 1.94 -9.39
CA LEU A 101 3.63 2.89 -9.55
C LEU A 101 4.74 2.55 -8.56
N VAL A 102 5.94 2.22 -9.03
CA VAL A 102 7.11 2.08 -8.15
C VAL A 102 7.56 3.47 -7.73
N ALA A 103 7.48 3.77 -6.43
CA ALA A 103 7.67 5.12 -5.88
C ALA A 103 9.11 5.65 -6.00
N TYR A 104 10.07 4.79 -6.31
CA TYR A 104 11.48 5.11 -6.33
C TYR A 104 12.18 4.44 -7.52
N PRO A 105 13.23 5.07 -8.08
CA PRO A 105 14.17 4.43 -8.98
C PRO A 105 14.64 3.08 -8.45
N THR A 106 14.74 2.09 -9.34
CA THR A 106 15.20 0.74 -8.99
C THR A 106 16.51 0.39 -9.68
N ALA A 107 17.42 -0.19 -8.92
CA ALA A 107 18.66 -0.81 -9.40
C ALA A 107 18.58 -2.35 -9.39
N ASP A 108 17.40 -2.93 -9.15
CA ASP A 108 17.23 -4.39 -9.06
C ASP A 108 17.17 -5.02 -10.45
N ARG A 109 18.35 -5.36 -10.99
CA ARG A 109 18.50 -6.02 -12.29
C ARG A 109 17.72 -7.33 -12.40
N SER A 110 17.51 -8.05 -11.30
CA SER A 110 16.77 -9.31 -11.32
C SER A 110 15.28 -9.08 -11.51
N ALA A 111 14.71 -8.13 -10.75
CA ALA A 111 13.31 -7.77 -10.87
C ALA A 111 13.01 -7.09 -12.22
N LEU A 112 13.95 -6.31 -12.77
CA LEU A 112 13.84 -5.74 -14.11
C LEU A 112 13.73 -6.82 -15.19
N ARG A 113 14.57 -7.87 -15.13
CA ARG A 113 14.45 -9.01 -16.05
C ARG A 113 13.13 -9.75 -15.90
N VAL A 114 12.61 -9.88 -14.68
CA VAL A 114 11.29 -10.47 -14.43
C VAL A 114 10.17 -9.61 -15.02
N LEU A 115 10.22 -8.29 -14.83
CA LEU A 115 9.28 -7.34 -15.45
C LEU A 115 9.31 -7.45 -16.97
N ALA A 116 10.51 -7.45 -17.57
CA ALA A 116 10.69 -7.52 -19.02
C ALA A 116 10.20 -8.84 -19.63
N ALA A 117 10.15 -9.93 -18.86
CA ALA A 117 9.63 -11.22 -19.30
C ALA A 117 8.11 -11.39 -19.13
N ASP A 118 7.40 -10.43 -18.51
CA ASP A 118 5.99 -10.56 -18.14
C ASP A 118 5.14 -9.43 -18.76
N ALA A 119 4.43 -9.76 -19.84
CA ALA A 119 3.61 -8.80 -20.59
C ALA A 119 2.43 -8.22 -19.81
N THR A 120 2.01 -8.86 -18.71
CA THR A 120 0.99 -8.29 -17.82
C THR A 120 1.66 -7.27 -16.91
N ALA A 121 2.77 -7.63 -16.29
CA ALA A 121 3.53 -6.73 -15.42
C ALA A 121 3.99 -5.47 -16.18
N GLN A 122 4.43 -5.57 -17.44
CA GLN A 122 4.80 -4.41 -18.26
C GLN A 122 3.67 -3.41 -18.47
N ARG A 123 2.42 -3.88 -18.55
CA ARG A 123 1.24 -3.01 -18.76
C ARG A 123 0.74 -2.41 -17.45
N THR A 124 1.00 -3.08 -16.34
CA THR A 124 0.48 -2.73 -15.01
C THR A 124 1.46 -1.91 -14.19
N ILE A 125 2.77 -2.08 -14.37
CA ILE A 125 3.81 -1.50 -13.52
C ILE A 125 4.49 -0.33 -14.23
N THR A 126 4.34 0.87 -13.66
CA THR A 126 5.07 2.08 -14.03
C THR A 126 6.32 2.22 -13.15
N LEU A 127 7.49 2.34 -13.79
CA LEU A 127 8.75 2.65 -13.11
C LEU A 127 8.94 4.17 -12.98
N MET A 128 9.49 4.61 -11.86
CA MET A 128 9.95 5.98 -11.68
C MET A 128 11.45 6.07 -12.02
N ILE A 129 11.83 7.17 -12.68
CA ILE A 129 13.21 7.58 -12.90
C ILE A 129 13.40 8.97 -12.30
N ASP A 130 14.63 9.30 -11.89
CA ASP A 130 15.01 10.63 -11.41
C ASP A 130 16.18 11.25 -12.18
N SER A 131 16.78 10.50 -13.13
CA SER A 131 17.84 10.98 -14.00
C SER A 131 17.86 10.25 -15.37
N PRO A 132 18.46 10.85 -16.42
CA PRO A 132 18.67 10.18 -17.70
C PRO A 132 19.57 8.94 -17.58
N GLU A 133 20.59 8.96 -16.72
CA GLU A 133 21.49 7.83 -16.49
C GLU A 133 20.74 6.60 -15.94
N HIS A 134 19.61 6.82 -15.27
CA HIS A 134 18.76 5.71 -14.85
C HIS A 134 18.10 5.01 -16.04
N LEU A 135 17.74 5.72 -17.11
CA LEU A 135 17.25 5.09 -18.35
C LEU A 135 18.34 4.23 -19.00
N GLU A 136 19.57 4.74 -19.09
CA GLU A 136 20.72 3.98 -19.60
C GLU A 136 20.95 2.71 -18.79
N PHE A 137 20.85 2.80 -17.45
CA PHE A 137 20.93 1.63 -16.58
C PHE A 137 19.81 0.61 -16.85
N LEU A 138 18.59 1.06 -17.13
CA LEU A 138 17.47 0.17 -17.44
C LEU A 138 17.71 -0.56 -18.77
N ASP A 139 18.18 0.13 -19.81
CA ASP A 139 18.53 -0.47 -21.09
C ASP A 139 19.65 -1.52 -20.91
N ASP A 140 20.74 -1.15 -20.23
CA ASP A 140 21.86 -2.05 -19.91
C ASP A 140 21.44 -3.28 -19.07
N ALA A 141 20.42 -3.16 -18.24
CA ALA A 141 19.92 -4.26 -17.42
C ALA A 141 19.11 -5.29 -18.22
N LEU A 142 18.57 -4.88 -19.37
CA LEU A 142 17.70 -5.68 -20.23
C LEU A 142 18.42 -6.22 -21.48
N GLY A 143 19.54 -5.61 -21.88
CA GLY A 143 20.36 -6.01 -23.03
C GLY A 143 19.78 -5.57 -24.36
#